data_AF-A0A9E5UHI7-F1
#
_entry.id   AF-A0A9E5UHI7-F1
#
_cell.length_a   1.000
_cell.length_b   1.000
_cell.length_c   1.000
_cell.angle_alpha   90.00
_cell.angle_beta   90.00
_cell.angle_gamma   90.00
#
_symmetry.space_group_name_H-M   'P 1'
#
loop_
_entity.id
_entity.type
_entity.pdbx_description
1 polymer ?
#
loop_
_entity_poly.entity_id
_entity_poly.type
_entity_poly.pdbx_seq_one_letter_code
_entity_poly.pdbx_strand_id
1 'polypeptide(L)' 'MATTAPAILSPIRKSTYDAANRFGYGIGMAFQIIDDVLDFTGEQSSVGKPVANDLRQGLITLPTIYYRETNPDDPNLDQ' A
#
# COMPACT_ATOMS: atom_id res chain seq x y z
N MET A 1 9.25 -3.27 -7.45
CA MET A 1 10.57 -3.69 -8.03
C MET A 1 10.49 -4.01 -9.54
N ALA A 2 9.59 -3.43 -10.33
CA ALA A 2 9.44 -3.75 -11.76
C ALA A 2 10.30 -2.86 -12.70
N THR A 3 10.80 -1.72 -12.21
CA THR A 3 11.51 -0.71 -13.02
C THR A 3 13.02 -0.97 -13.17
N THR A 4 13.58 -1.94 -12.44
CA THR A 4 15.05 -2.09 -12.34
C THR A 4 15.66 -2.94 -13.45
N ALA A 5 14.88 -3.78 -14.13
CA ALA A 5 15.39 -4.69 -15.16
C ALA A 5 15.83 -3.99 -16.47
N PRO A 6 15.14 -2.96 -17.00
CA PRO A 6 15.54 -2.35 -18.28
C PRO A 6 16.75 -1.40 -18.17
N ALA A 7 17.01 -0.85 -16.99
CA ALA A 7 18.01 0.20 -16.78
C ALA A 7 19.46 -0.31 -16.75
N ILE A 8 19.66 -1.61 -16.47
CA ILE A 8 20.99 -2.23 -16.43
C ILE A 8 21.51 -2.53 -17.86
N LEU A 9 20.61 -2.63 -18.85
CA LEU A 9 20.93 -3.07 -20.22
C LEU A 9 21.02 -1.93 -21.25
N SER A 10 20.69 -0.68 -20.89
CA SER A 10 20.63 0.45 -21.82
C SER A 10 21.44 1.63 -21.30
N PRO A 11 22.17 2.39 -22.15
CA PRO A 11 22.93 3.57 -21.77
C PRO A 11 21.98 4.75 -21.51
N ILE A 12 21.13 4.62 -20.51
CA ILE A 12 20.17 5.66 -20.11
C ILE A 12 20.94 6.68 -19.27
N ARG A 13 20.81 7.96 -19.62
CA ARG A 13 21.40 9.06 -18.82
C ARG A 13 20.86 8.99 -17.39
N LYS A 14 21.74 9.17 -16.39
CA LYS A 14 21.40 9.10 -14.95
C LYS A 14 20.17 9.93 -14.57
N SER A 15 19.98 11.10 -15.20
CA SER A 15 18.79 11.95 -14.98
C SER A 15 17.47 11.30 -15.37
N THR A 16 17.45 10.51 -16.45
CA THR A 16 16.25 9.79 -16.90
C THR A 16 15.96 8.59 -16.00
N TYR A 17 17.01 7.93 -15.49
CA TYR A 17 16.88 6.89 -14.47
C TYR A 17 16.26 7.43 -13.18
N ASP A 18 16.77 8.54 -12.65
CA ASP A 18 16.27 9.14 -11.42
C ASP A 18 14.80 9.57 -11.55
N ALA A 19 14.43 10.13 -12.71
CA ALA A 19 13.05 10.50 -13.01
C ALA A 19 12.12 9.27 -13.09
N ALA A 20 12.53 8.22 -13.80
CA ALA A 20 11.76 6.98 -13.92
C ALA A 20 11.63 6.25 -12.58
N ASN A 21 12.67 6.28 -11.74
CA ASN A 21 12.64 5.67 -10.41
C ASN A 21 11.68 6.41 -9.48
N ARG A 22 11.72 7.75 -9.46
CA ARG A 22 10.76 8.58 -8.69
C ARG A 22 9.34 8.36 -9.15
N PHE A 23 9.12 8.29 -10.46
CA PHE A 23 7.80 8.03 -11.03
C PHE A 23 7.27 6.64 -10.66
N GLY A 24 8.09 5.60 -10.84
CA GLY A 24 7.70 4.23 -10.49
C GLY A 24 7.47 4.05 -8.99
N TYR A 25 8.25 4.73 -8.15
CA TYR A 25 8.04 4.76 -6.70
C TYR A 25 6.70 5.42 -6.35
N GLY A 26 6.40 6.60 -6.92
CA GLY A 26 5.15 7.32 -6.68
C GLY A 26 3.92 6.50 -7.09
N ILE A 27 3.95 5.88 -8.27
CA ILE A 27 2.86 5.00 -8.72
C ILE A 27 2.73 3.78 -7.82
N GLY A 28 3.84 3.13 -7.47
CA GLY A 28 3.80 1.95 -6.59
C GLY A 28 3.22 2.26 -5.22
N MET A 29 3.61 3.40 -4.64
CA MET A 29 3.07 3.87 -3.35
C MET A 29 1.57 4.19 -3.46
N ALA A 30 1.15 4.92 -4.50
CA ALA A 30 -0.26 5.24 -4.69
C ALA A 30 -1.11 3.98 -4.90
N PHE A 31 -0.60 2.99 -5.64
CA PHE A 31 -1.28 1.73 -5.85
C PHE A 31 -1.47 0.94 -4.55
N GLN A 32 -0.43 0.86 -3.71
CA GLN A 32 -0.52 0.19 -2.41
C GLN A 32 -1.52 0.87 -1.46
N ILE A 33 -1.52 2.21 -1.41
CA ILE A 33 -2.47 2.95 -0.59
C ILE A 33 -3.91 2.66 -1.02
N ILE A 34 -4.16 2.60 -2.33
CA ILE A 34 -5.49 2.30 -2.87
C ILE A 34 -5.89 0.86 -2.52
N ASP A 35 -4.98 -0.11 -2.67
CA ASP A 35 -5.23 -1.52 -2.35
C ASP A 35 -5.57 -1.73 -0.86
N ASP A 36 -4.77 -1.13 0.03
CA ASP A 36 -5.01 -1.15 1.48
C ASP A 36 -6.38 -0.53 1.84
N VAL A 37 -6.76 0.58 1.20
CA VAL A 37 -8.08 1.22 1.43
C VAL A 37 -9.22 0.36 0.90
N LEU A 38 -9.04 -0.29 -0.25
CA LEU A 38 -10.05 -1.18 -0.83
C LEU A 38 -10.25 -2.44 0.01
N ASP A 39 -9.23 -2.96 0.69
CA ASP A 39 -9.39 -4.08 1.64
C ASP A 39 -10.30 -3.72 2.84
N PHE A 40 -10.25 -2.46 3.29
CA PHE A 40 -11.09 -1.95 4.38
C PHE A 40 -12.48 -1.47 3.94
N THR A 41 -12.61 -0.93 2.73
CA THR A 41 -13.85 -0.33 2.23
C THR A 41 -14.65 -1.23 1.29
N GLY A 42 -14.06 -2.37 0.89
CA GLY A 42 -14.67 -3.34 -0.02
C GLY A 42 -16.01 -3.84 0.51
N GLU A 43 -17.09 -3.50 -0.20
CA GLU A 43 -18.43 -3.88 0.18
C GLU A 43 -18.58 -5.41 0.14
N GLN A 44 -18.97 -5.99 1.28
CA GLN A 44 -19.16 -7.44 1.46
C GLN A 44 -20.08 -8.07 0.39
N SER A 45 -20.94 -7.26 -0.23
CA SER A 45 -21.87 -7.58 -1.32
C SER A 45 -21.20 -7.94 -2.65
N SER A 46 -19.97 -7.46 -2.92
CA SER A 46 -19.34 -7.54 -4.25
C SER A 46 -18.16 -8.53 -4.32
N VAL A 47 -17.57 -8.89 -3.16
CA VAL A 47 -16.33 -9.69 -3.09
C VAL A 47 -16.55 -11.07 -2.47
N GLY A 48 -17.65 -11.32 -1.74
CA GLY A 48 -17.93 -12.63 -1.13
C GLY A 48 -16.89 -13.06 -0.07
N LYS A 49 -15.99 -12.14 0.33
CA LYS A 49 -14.97 -12.33 1.37
C LYS A 49 -15.22 -11.36 2.52
N PRO A 50 -14.83 -11.69 3.75
CA PRO A 50 -14.93 -10.78 4.89
C PRO A 50 -14.05 -9.55 4.67
N VAL A 51 -14.60 -8.37 5.00
CA VAL A 51 -13.91 -7.07 4.99
C VAL A 51 -12.73 -7.08 5.97
N ALA A 52 -11.70 -6.27 5.68
CA ALA A 52 -10.46 -6.16 6.45
C ALA A 52 -9.71 -7.50 6.52
N ASN A 53 -9.48 -8.13 5.36
CA ASN A 53 -8.82 -9.41 5.29
C ASN A 53 -7.35 -9.31 5.72
N ASP A 54 -6.67 -8.20 5.41
CA ASP A 54 -5.28 -7.99 5.83
C ASP A 54 -5.16 -7.93 7.36
N LEU A 55 -6.07 -7.18 8.00
CA LEU A 55 -6.13 -7.11 9.46
C LEU A 55 -6.38 -8.49 10.08
N ARG A 56 -7.27 -9.31 9.49
CA ARG A 56 -7.56 -10.67 9.94
C ARG A 56 -6.37 -11.63 9.78
N GLN A 57 -5.48 -11.36 8.83
CA GLN A 57 -4.25 -12.11 8.63
C GLN A 57 -3.09 -11.58 9.49
N GLY A 58 -3.32 -10.54 10.32
CA GLY A 58 -2.31 -9.93 11.17
C GLY A 58 -1.40 -8.93 10.44
N LEU A 59 -1.75 -8.54 9.21
CA LEU A 59 -1.07 -7.49 8.48
C LEU A 59 -1.58 -6.12 8.93
N ILE A 60 -0.66 -5.29 9.42
CA ILE A 60 -0.95 -3.92 9.83
C ILE A 60 -0.63 -2.99 8.66
N THR A 61 -1.68 -2.51 8.00
CA THR A 61 -1.61 -1.59 6.85
C THR A 61 -1.96 -0.15 7.25
N LEU A 62 -1.84 0.79 6.31
CA LEU A 62 -1.96 2.23 6.58
C LEU A 62 -3.27 2.63 7.30
N PRO A 63 -4.46 2.10 6.93
CA PRO A 63 -5.70 2.43 7.64
C PRO A 63 -5.67 2.04 9.13
N THR A 64 -5.10 0.88 9.47
CA THR A 64 -4.97 0.41 10.85
C THR A 64 -4.03 1.28 11.67
N ILE A 65 -2.92 1.71 11.08
CA ILE A 65 -1.97 2.62 11.75
C ILE A 65 -2.65 3.96 12.03
N TYR A 66 -3.34 4.51 11.03
CA TYR A 66 -4.06 5.78 11.16
C TYR A 66 -5.15 5.72 12.25
N TYR A 67 -5.92 4.62 12.30
CA TYR A 67 -6.91 4.42 13.36
C TYR A 67 -6.28 4.44 14.75
N ARG A 68 -5.18 3.70 14.94
CA ARG A 68 -4.47 3.66 16.23
C ARG A 68 -3.92 5.02 16.65
N GLU A 69 -3.39 5.81 15.71
CA GLU A 69 -2.89 7.16 15.99
C GLU A 69 -4.00 8.17 16.31
N THR A 70 -5.17 8.01 15.69
CA THR A 70 -6.32 8.92 15.90
C THR A 70 -7.20 8.52 17.09
N ASN A 71 -7.13 7.26 17.53
CA ASN A 71 -7.89 6.73 18.66
C ASN A 71 -6.99 6.09 19.74
N PRO A 72 -6.01 6.81 20.31
CA PRO A 72 -5.04 6.24 21.23
C PRO A 72 -5.65 5.68 22.53
N ASP A 73 -6.84 6.12 22.93
CA ASP A 73 -7.53 5.69 24.14
C ASP A 73 -8.59 4.60 23.89
N ASP A 74 -8.68 4.04 22.67
CA ASP A 74 -9.64 2.97 22.39
C ASP A 74 -9.21 1.67 23.11
N PRO A 75 -10.01 1.17 24.09
CA PRO A 75 -9.65 0.01 24.90
C PRO A 75 -9.58 -1.31 24.10
N ASN A 76 -9.98 -1.30 22.83
CA ASN A 76 -9.88 -2.44 21.93
C ASN A 76 -8.52 -2.53 21.21
N LEU A 77 -7.63 -1.54 21.36
CA LEU A 77 -6.31 -1.55 20.72
C LEU A 77 -5.24 -2.36 21.47
N ASP A 78 -5.48 -2.65 22.76
CA ASP A 78 -4.57 -3.36 23.66
C ASP A 78 -4.92 -4.86 23.85
N GLN A 79 -5.90 -5.39 23.10
CA GLN A 79 -6.38 -6.78 23.20
C GLN A 79 -5.72 -7.73 22.20
#